data_AF-A0AAE4I798-F1
#
_entry.id   AF-A0AAE4I798-F1
#
_cell.length_a   1.000
_cell.length_b   1.000
_cell.length_c   1.000
_cell.angle_alpha   90.00
_cell.angle_beta   90.00
_cell.angle_gamma   90.00
#
_symmetry.space_group_name_H-M   'P 1'
#
loop_
_entity.id
_entity.type
_entity.pdbx_description
1 polymer ?
#
loop_
_entity_poly.entity_id
_entity_poly.type
_entity_poly.pdbx_seq_one_letter_code
_entity_poly.pdbx_strand_id
1 'polypeptide(L)'
;MLISLTLPFERLGGSFLQAQGNDPVLAGMILAYTNKAEKELKQQEQMMLLESTGHLWIKEEVQGVTDLQKEFNTYLDNFHSIISYAAQIYGFYHEIDRLVKHLGTFNDQLQHQTGNALAVALSSNRNKIYRELIMNSVDIVNDIRQLCLSDTKMTEKERLEVLFSIRPKLKLMNQKLKRLTRAIKYTSLSDIWAEIDYNGRSEVDKPNIVQKCKERWKRNVKPK
;
A
#
# COMPACT_ATOMS: atom_id res chain seq x y z
N MET A 1 -47.37 -11.72 34.99
CA MET A 1 -47.34 -13.18 34.74
C MET A 1 -46.25 -13.74 35.64
N LEU A 2 -46.56 -14.13 36.88
CA LEU A 2 -46.79 -15.51 37.32
C LEU A 2 -45.73 -16.49 36.80
N ILE A 3 -44.86 -16.98 37.69
CA ILE A 3 -44.90 -18.35 38.24
C ILE A 3 -44.07 -18.40 39.54
N SER A 4 -44.71 -18.96 40.56
CA SER A 4 -44.28 -19.25 41.92
C SER A 4 -43.48 -20.56 42.02
N LEU A 5 -42.45 -20.59 42.88
CA LEU A 5 -41.99 -21.82 43.54
C LEU A 5 -41.65 -21.48 44.99
N THR A 6 -42.51 -21.96 45.88
CA THR A 6 -42.48 -21.87 47.33
C THR A 6 -41.38 -22.77 47.91
N LEU A 7 -40.47 -22.22 48.71
CA LEU A 7 -39.72 -22.95 49.72
C LEU A 7 -40.03 -22.32 51.09
N PRO A 8 -40.53 -23.08 52.07
CA PRO A 8 -40.79 -22.56 53.40
C PRO A 8 -39.46 -22.56 54.17
N PHE A 9 -38.89 -21.38 54.42
CA PHE A 9 -37.82 -21.22 55.41
C PHE A 9 -38.24 -20.16 56.42
N GLU A 10 -39.42 -20.34 57.00
CA GLU A 10 -39.74 -19.73 58.28
C GLU A 10 -39.42 -20.74 59.39
N ARG A 11 -38.69 -20.24 60.38
CA ARG A 11 -38.57 -20.78 61.75
C ARG A 11 -37.66 -21.99 61.94
N LEU A 12 -36.40 -21.73 62.29
CA LEU A 12 -35.60 -22.62 63.16
C LEU A 12 -34.44 -21.88 63.85
N GLY A 13 -34.73 -20.70 64.40
CA GLY A 13 -33.88 -20.03 65.40
C GLY A 13 -34.02 -20.63 66.80
N GLY A 14 -34.24 -21.93 66.93
CA GLY A 14 -34.51 -22.54 68.23
C GLY A 14 -34.72 -24.05 68.16
N SER A 15 -33.67 -24.82 67.90
CA SER A 15 -33.59 -26.25 68.29
C SER A 15 -32.19 -26.86 68.17
N PHE A 16 -31.11 -26.08 68.06
CA PHE A 16 -29.76 -26.67 67.95
C PHE A 16 -29.18 -27.18 69.28
N LEU A 17 -29.87 -26.96 70.40
CA LEU A 17 -29.43 -27.43 71.73
C LEU A 17 -30.12 -28.72 72.21
N GLN A 18 -30.94 -29.37 71.36
CA GLN A 18 -31.69 -30.55 71.79
C GLN A 18 -31.63 -31.69 70.79
N ALA A 19 -30.39 -32.06 70.40
CA ALA A 19 -30.12 -33.36 69.78
C ALA A 19 -28.71 -33.89 70.11
N GLN A 20 -28.05 -33.38 71.16
CA GLN A 20 -26.87 -34.03 71.75
C GLN A 20 -27.32 -34.99 72.85
N GLY A 21 -27.92 -36.09 72.45
CA GLY A 21 -28.29 -37.17 73.36
C GLY A 21 -28.49 -38.44 72.57
N ASN A 22 -27.42 -39.24 72.43
CA ASN A 22 -27.36 -40.63 72.90
C ASN A 22 -26.37 -41.57 72.15
N ASP A 23 -25.36 -41.08 71.43
CA ASP A 23 -24.23 -41.94 71.01
C ASP A 23 -22.93 -41.12 70.76
N PRO A 24 -21.87 -41.27 71.59
CA PRO A 24 -20.61 -40.53 71.45
C PRO A 24 -19.86 -40.86 70.15
N VAL A 25 -20.07 -42.05 69.57
CA VAL A 25 -19.40 -42.45 68.32
C VAL A 25 -20.02 -41.72 67.13
N LEU A 26 -21.35 -41.61 67.09
CA LEU A 26 -22.06 -40.90 66.02
C LEU A 26 -21.78 -39.39 66.05
N ALA A 27 -21.74 -38.76 67.23
CA ALA A 27 -21.36 -37.36 67.37
C ALA A 27 -19.91 -37.11 66.93
N GLY A 28 -18.99 -38.02 67.27
CA GLY A 28 -17.60 -37.98 66.82
C GLY A 28 -17.48 -38.13 65.30
N MET A 29 -18.27 -39.02 64.70
CA MET A 29 -18.32 -39.19 63.24
C MET A 29 -18.88 -37.96 62.54
N ILE A 30 -20.00 -37.40 63.02
CA ILE A 30 -20.58 -36.17 62.44
C ILE A 30 -19.56 -35.04 62.47
N LEU A 31 -18.85 -34.86 63.60
CA LEU A 31 -17.82 -33.83 63.73
C LEU A 31 -16.60 -34.09 62.82
N ALA A 32 -16.21 -35.35 62.62
CA ALA A 32 -15.16 -35.72 61.68
C ALA A 32 -15.57 -35.47 60.21
N TYR A 33 -16.81 -35.80 59.85
CA TYR A 33 -17.36 -35.55 58.51
C TYR A 33 -17.54 -34.07 58.23
N THR A 34 -17.98 -33.26 59.21
CA THR A 34 -18.06 -31.81 59.05
C THR A 34 -16.69 -31.19 58.84
N ASN A 35 -15.67 -31.63 59.60
CA ASN A 35 -14.29 -31.15 59.42
C ASN A 35 -13.68 -31.55 58.06
N LYS A 36 -14.02 -32.74 57.55
CA LYS A 36 -13.56 -33.20 56.24
C LYS A 36 -14.24 -32.43 55.11
N ALA A 37 -15.56 -32.24 55.19
CA ALA A 37 -16.31 -31.43 54.24
C ALA A 37 -15.82 -29.98 54.22
N GLU A 38 -15.51 -29.39 55.38
CA GLU A 38 -14.97 -28.02 55.44
C GLU A 38 -13.59 -27.90 54.78
N LYS A 39 -12.72 -28.93 54.91
CA LYS A 39 -11.42 -28.95 54.25
C LYS A 39 -11.54 -29.11 52.73
N GLU A 40 -12.40 -30.00 52.26
CA GLU A 40 -12.63 -30.21 50.83
C GLU A 40 -13.25 -28.96 50.18
N LEU A 41 -14.17 -28.29 50.89
CA LEU A 41 -14.78 -27.04 50.43
C LEU A 41 -13.75 -25.90 50.33
N LYS A 42 -12.86 -25.74 51.33
CA LYS A 42 -11.75 -24.77 51.25
C LYS A 42 -10.79 -25.06 50.11
N GLN A 43 -10.50 -26.34 49.83
CA GLN A 43 -9.66 -26.72 48.69
C GLN A 43 -10.37 -26.44 47.35
N GLN A 44 -11.69 -26.64 47.28
CA GLN A 44 -12.50 -26.34 46.12
C GLN A 44 -12.63 -24.83 45.86
N GLU A 45 -12.75 -24.02 46.92
CA GLU A 45 -12.70 -22.55 46.83
C GLU A 45 -11.33 -22.05 46.36
N GLN A 46 -10.24 -22.61 46.89
CA GLN A 46 -8.89 -22.26 46.42
C GLN A 46 -8.64 -22.65 44.96
N MET A 47 -9.15 -23.80 44.52
CA MET A 47 -9.09 -24.22 43.12
C MET A 47 -9.97 -23.33 42.24
N MET A 48 -11.18 -22.98 42.69
CA MET A 48 -12.06 -22.03 41.98
C MET A 48 -11.46 -20.63 41.88
N LEU A 49 -10.77 -20.18 42.93
CA LEU A 49 -10.00 -18.93 42.93
C LEU A 49 -8.82 -19.02 41.95
N LEU A 50 -8.09 -20.13 41.92
CA LEU A 50 -6.98 -20.34 40.97
C LEU A 50 -7.47 -20.33 39.51
N GLU A 51 -8.56 -21.03 39.21
CA GLU A 51 -9.17 -21.07 37.87
C GLU A 51 -9.76 -19.71 37.46
N SER A 52 -10.34 -18.94 38.39
CA SER A 52 -10.84 -17.59 38.12
C SER A 52 -9.73 -16.54 38.02
N THR A 53 -8.59 -16.75 38.68
CA THR A 53 -7.41 -15.88 38.54
C THR A 53 -6.71 -16.01 37.19
N GLY A 54 -6.94 -17.11 36.44
CA GLY A 54 -6.49 -17.23 35.05
C GLY A 54 -7.26 -16.35 34.06
N HIS A 55 -8.45 -15.87 34.44
CA HIS A 55 -9.33 -15.05 33.60
C HIS A 55 -9.43 -13.58 34.03
N LEU A 56 -8.85 -13.20 35.16
CA LEU A 56 -8.93 -11.86 35.73
C LEU A 56 -7.60 -11.12 35.55
N TRP A 57 -7.32 -10.70 34.32
CA TRP A 57 -6.16 -9.83 34.09
C TRP A 57 -6.30 -8.54 34.90
N ILE A 58 -5.26 -8.21 35.66
CA ILE A 58 -5.22 -6.95 36.40
C ILE A 58 -5.14 -5.81 35.38
N LYS A 59 -5.89 -4.72 35.59
CA LYS A 59 -5.96 -3.58 34.66
C LYS A 59 -4.56 -3.06 34.26
N GLU A 60 -3.61 -3.10 35.18
CA GLU A 60 -2.20 -2.72 34.96
C GLU A 60 -1.48 -3.67 34.00
N GLU A 61 -1.72 -4.98 34.10
CA GLU A 61 -1.12 -5.97 33.19
C GLU A 61 -1.73 -5.89 31.79
N VAL A 62 -3.05 -5.69 31.68
CA VAL A 62 -3.70 -5.43 30.38
C VAL A 62 -3.15 -4.16 29.76
N GLN A 63 -2.99 -3.09 30.55
CA GLN A 63 -2.43 -1.83 30.09
C GLN A 63 -0.98 -2.00 29.63
N GLY A 64 -0.15 -2.71 30.40
CA GLY A 64 1.24 -3.00 30.05
C GLY A 64 1.37 -3.83 28.76
N VAL A 65 0.56 -4.88 28.59
CA VAL A 65 0.54 -5.69 27.35
C VAL A 65 0.05 -4.84 26.16
N THR A 66 -0.96 -4.00 26.36
CA THR A 66 -1.48 -3.11 25.31
C THR A 66 -0.45 -2.07 24.87
N ASP A 67 0.28 -1.48 25.81
CA ASP A 67 1.29 -0.47 25.49
C ASP A 67 2.52 -1.10 24.81
N LEU A 68 2.95 -2.28 25.24
CA LEU A 68 3.97 -3.08 24.53
C LEU A 68 3.52 -3.45 23.10
N GLN A 69 2.24 -3.81 22.92
CA GLN A 69 1.70 -4.11 21.60
C GLN A 69 1.72 -2.87 20.67
N LYS A 70 1.45 -1.67 21.20
CA LYS A 70 1.57 -0.42 20.43
C LYS A 70 3.01 -0.12 20.05
N GLU A 71 3.96 -0.27 20.98
CA GLU A 71 5.38 -0.05 20.69
C GLU A 71 5.90 -1.02 19.63
N PHE A 72 5.52 -2.30 19.74
CA PHE A 72 5.90 -3.32 18.76
C PHE A 72 5.31 -3.03 17.38
N ASN A 73 4.03 -2.64 17.29
CA ASN A 73 3.42 -2.24 16.01
C ASN A 73 4.12 -1.02 15.42
N THR A 74 4.45 -0.02 16.23
CA THR A 74 5.18 1.17 15.78
C THR A 74 6.56 0.79 15.24
N TYR A 75 7.27 -0.13 15.90
CA TYR A 75 8.54 -0.66 15.41
C TYR A 75 8.40 -1.36 14.05
N LEU A 76 7.38 -2.20 13.87
CA LEU A 76 7.13 -2.88 12.60
C LEU A 76 6.76 -1.91 11.47
N ASP A 77 5.96 -0.88 11.76
CA ASP A 77 5.61 0.15 10.78
C ASP A 77 6.84 0.95 10.32
N ASN A 78 7.73 1.28 11.26
CA ASN A 78 9.00 1.94 10.95
C ASN A 78 9.90 1.03 10.07
N PHE A 79 9.98 -0.27 10.40
CA PHE A 79 10.75 -1.24 9.62
C PHE A 79 10.19 -1.40 8.19
N HIS A 80 8.86 -1.48 8.06
CA HIS A 80 8.19 -1.53 6.76
C HIS A 80 8.50 -0.28 5.92
N SER A 81 8.52 0.89 6.56
CA SER A 81 8.89 2.15 5.92
C SER A 81 10.33 2.13 5.40
N ILE A 82 11.30 1.66 6.20
CA ILE A 82 12.71 1.52 5.79
C ILE A 82 12.86 0.61 4.57
N ILE A 83 12.22 -0.56 4.58
CA ILE A 83 12.27 -1.49 3.44
C ILE A 83 11.65 -0.83 2.19
N SER A 84 10.54 -0.12 2.36
CA SER A 84 9.87 0.59 1.27
C SER A 84 10.77 1.65 0.64
N TYR A 85 11.50 2.42 1.45
CA TYR A 85 12.51 3.36 0.95
C TYR A 85 13.61 2.65 0.16
N ALA A 86 14.17 1.54 0.69
CA ALA A 86 15.22 0.78 0.01
C ALA A 86 14.75 0.23 -1.34
N ALA A 87 13.56 -0.39 -1.38
CA ALA A 87 12.96 -0.90 -2.61
C ALA A 87 12.72 0.22 -3.64
N GLN A 88 12.31 1.39 -3.18
CA GLN A 88 12.01 2.53 -4.03
C GLN A 88 13.28 3.18 -4.58
N ILE A 89 14.36 3.31 -3.79
CA ILE A 89 15.68 3.75 -4.26
C ILE A 89 16.19 2.83 -5.37
N TYR A 90 16.11 1.51 -5.17
CA TYR A 90 16.48 0.55 -6.20
C TYR A 90 15.60 0.68 -7.45
N GLY A 91 14.29 0.90 -7.27
CA GLY A 91 13.35 1.16 -8.35
C GLY A 91 13.71 2.41 -9.17
N PHE A 92 14.13 3.48 -8.51
CA PHE A 92 14.58 4.71 -9.16
C PHE A 92 15.89 4.52 -9.91
N TYR A 93 16.86 3.83 -9.31
CA TYR A 93 18.14 3.56 -9.93
C TYR A 93 17.96 2.92 -11.32
N HIS A 94 17.11 1.88 -11.41
CA HIS A 94 16.84 1.20 -12.68
C HIS A 94 16.08 2.06 -13.70
N GLU A 95 15.13 2.88 -13.26
CA GLU A 95 14.38 3.76 -14.18
C GLU A 95 15.26 4.91 -14.71
N ILE A 96 16.13 5.47 -13.87
CA ILE A 96 17.08 6.53 -14.26
C ILE A 96 18.17 5.97 -15.19
N ASP A 97 18.75 4.82 -14.88
CA ASP A 97 19.73 4.16 -15.77
C ASP A 97 19.15 3.92 -17.18
N ARG A 98 17.90 3.47 -17.25
CA ARG A 98 17.18 3.32 -18.53
C ARG A 98 16.96 4.65 -19.24
N LEU A 99 16.65 5.72 -18.49
CA LEU A 99 16.44 7.05 -19.05
C LEU A 99 17.72 7.60 -19.66
N VAL A 100 18.84 7.48 -18.96
CA VAL A 100 20.16 7.90 -19.45
C VAL A 100 20.52 7.13 -20.71
N LYS A 101 20.32 5.81 -20.74
CA LYS A 101 20.55 4.99 -21.95
C LYS A 101 19.67 5.42 -23.12
N HIS A 102 18.38 5.66 -22.88
CA HIS A 102 17.47 6.15 -23.94
C HIS A 102 17.86 7.54 -24.42
N LEU A 103 18.34 8.42 -23.55
CA LEU A 103 18.81 9.75 -23.91
C LEU A 103 20.08 9.68 -24.75
N GLY A 104 21.03 8.80 -24.41
CA GLY A 104 22.20 8.51 -25.24
C GLY A 104 21.80 8.10 -26.66
N THR A 105 20.91 7.10 -26.78
CA THR A 105 20.42 6.66 -28.11
C THR A 105 19.67 7.75 -28.87
N PHE A 106 18.95 8.62 -28.16
CA PHE A 106 18.26 9.75 -28.76
C PHE A 106 19.25 10.77 -29.34
N ASN A 107 20.29 11.11 -28.57
CA ASN A 107 21.33 12.04 -28.98
C ASN A 107 22.10 11.51 -30.20
N ASP A 108 22.48 10.24 -30.22
CA ASP A 108 23.15 9.61 -31.37
C ASP A 108 22.28 9.69 -32.63
N GLN A 109 20.98 9.39 -32.52
CA GLN A 109 20.06 9.53 -33.65
C GLN A 109 19.93 10.97 -34.13
N LEU A 110 19.95 11.94 -33.21
CA LEU A 110 19.86 13.36 -33.55
C LEU A 110 21.10 13.84 -34.30
N GLN A 111 22.30 13.38 -33.91
CA GLN A 111 23.55 13.70 -34.59
C GLN A 111 23.62 13.09 -36.00
N HIS A 112 23.16 11.84 -36.18
CA HIS A 112 23.22 11.17 -37.47
C HIS A 112 22.09 11.55 -38.43
N GLN A 113 20.94 11.97 -37.91
CA GLN A 113 19.72 12.22 -38.70
C GLN A 113 19.12 13.59 -38.40
N THR A 114 19.95 14.63 -38.49
CA THR A 114 19.55 16.04 -38.24
C THR A 114 18.35 16.48 -39.09
N GLY A 115 18.30 16.06 -40.37
CA GLY A 115 17.17 16.35 -41.26
C GLY A 115 15.84 15.73 -40.82
N ASN A 116 15.90 14.53 -40.23
CA ASN A 116 14.71 13.87 -39.68
C ASN A 116 14.31 14.48 -38.33
N ALA A 117 15.26 14.93 -37.52
CA ALA A 117 14.98 15.64 -36.28
C ALA A 117 14.25 16.96 -36.54
N LEU A 118 14.73 17.74 -37.52
CA LEU A 118 14.02 18.92 -38.03
C LEU A 118 12.62 18.53 -38.50
N ALA A 119 12.50 17.38 -39.15
CA ALA A 119 11.23 16.92 -39.66
C ALA A 119 10.18 16.64 -38.56
N VAL A 120 10.62 16.06 -37.44
CA VAL A 120 9.75 15.87 -36.28
C VAL A 120 9.38 17.20 -35.62
N ALA A 121 10.31 18.15 -35.55
CA ALA A 121 10.09 19.46 -34.94
C ALA A 121 9.06 20.30 -35.72
N LEU A 122 9.11 20.26 -37.05
CA LEU A 122 8.20 21.02 -37.93
C LEU A 122 6.81 20.37 -38.07
N SER A 123 6.66 19.09 -37.77
CA SER A 123 5.36 18.39 -37.83
C SER A 123 4.46 18.81 -36.66
N SER A 124 3.28 19.37 -36.95
CA SER A 124 2.34 19.85 -35.91
C SER A 124 1.83 18.72 -35.01
N ASN A 125 1.67 17.51 -35.56
CA ASN A 125 1.23 16.35 -34.80
C ASN A 125 2.38 15.71 -34.00
N ARG A 126 3.57 15.56 -34.59
CA ARG A 126 4.70 14.88 -33.93
C ARG A 126 5.44 15.76 -32.92
N ASN A 127 5.36 17.09 -33.08
CA ASN A 127 5.90 18.05 -32.11
C ASN A 127 5.16 18.04 -30.75
N LYS A 128 3.96 17.47 -30.67
CA LYS A 128 3.28 17.24 -29.39
C LYS A 128 4.13 16.37 -28.44
N ILE A 129 4.89 15.41 -28.99
CA ILE A 129 5.74 14.51 -28.21
C ILE A 129 6.86 15.27 -27.50
N TYR A 130 7.46 16.28 -28.15
CA TYR A 130 8.46 17.15 -27.51
C TYR A 130 7.87 17.95 -26.35
N ARG A 131 6.73 18.61 -26.60
CA ARG A 131 6.03 19.39 -25.56
C ARG A 131 5.67 18.55 -24.35
N GLU A 132 5.08 17.38 -24.60
CA GLU A 132 4.74 16.43 -23.56
C GLU A 132 5.94 15.92 -22.78
N LEU A 133 7.09 15.72 -23.43
CA LEU A 133 8.32 15.28 -22.76
C LEU A 133 8.87 16.38 -21.84
N ILE A 134 8.85 17.64 -22.30
CA ILE A 134 9.27 18.80 -21.50
C ILE A 134 8.35 18.97 -20.29
N MET A 135 7.04 18.98 -20.49
CA MET A 135 6.08 19.13 -19.37
C MET A 135 6.26 18.02 -18.34
N ASN A 136 6.33 16.76 -18.78
CA ASN A 136 6.59 15.63 -17.90
C ASN A 136 7.90 15.77 -17.10
N SER A 137 8.97 16.30 -17.71
CA SER A 137 10.24 16.49 -17.03
C SER A 137 10.17 17.57 -15.94
N VAL A 138 9.42 18.66 -16.20
CA VAL A 138 9.18 19.73 -15.23
C VAL A 138 8.36 19.20 -14.05
N ASP A 139 7.33 18.39 -14.31
CA ASP A 139 6.52 17.77 -13.26
C ASP A 139 7.36 16.89 -12.32
N ILE A 140 8.26 16.08 -12.88
CA ILE A 140 9.17 15.22 -12.09
C ILE A 140 10.09 16.06 -11.22
N VAL A 141 10.70 17.10 -11.79
CA VAL A 141 11.59 18.00 -11.03
C VAL A 141 10.81 18.73 -9.93
N ASN A 142 9.56 19.09 -10.18
CA ASN A 142 8.71 19.74 -9.18
C ASN A 142 8.38 18.80 -8.01
N ASP A 143 8.03 17.54 -8.27
CA ASP A 143 7.81 16.56 -7.20
C ASP A 143 9.07 16.32 -6.36
N ILE A 144 10.24 16.22 -7.01
CA ILE A 144 11.53 16.06 -6.31
C ILE A 144 11.83 17.29 -5.46
N ARG A 145 11.58 18.50 -5.99
CA ARG A 145 11.71 19.74 -5.22
C ARG A 145 10.79 19.75 -4.00
N GLN A 146 9.55 19.31 -4.15
CA GLN A 146 8.62 19.20 -3.03
C GLN A 146 9.16 18.24 -1.95
N LEU A 147 9.71 17.09 -2.33
CA LEU A 147 10.33 16.15 -1.39
C LEU A 147 11.59 16.68 -0.70
N CYS A 148 12.47 17.37 -1.43
CA CYS A 148 13.81 17.72 -0.94
C CYS A 148 13.93 19.14 -0.35
N LEU A 149 13.12 20.09 -0.82
CA LEU A 149 13.35 21.52 -0.60
C LEU A 149 12.14 22.26 -0.02
N SER A 150 10.96 21.64 0.05
CA SER A 150 9.84 22.28 0.71
C SER A 150 9.91 22.06 2.21
N ASP A 151 9.88 23.15 2.99
CA ASP A 151 9.74 23.15 4.46
C ASP A 151 8.34 22.69 4.92
N THR A 152 7.56 22.10 4.01
CA THR A 152 6.24 21.56 4.27
C THR A 152 6.38 20.42 5.28
N LYS A 153 5.77 20.60 6.45
CA LYS A 153 5.70 19.57 7.48
C LYS A 153 4.83 18.41 6.95
N MET A 154 5.48 17.39 6.40
CA MET A 154 4.83 16.16 5.90
C MET A 154 5.05 15.00 6.87
N THR A 155 4.03 14.17 7.01
CA THR A 155 4.13 12.86 7.68
C THR A 155 4.94 11.87 6.86
N GLU A 156 5.50 10.82 7.49
CA GLU A 156 6.25 9.78 6.76
C GLU A 156 5.41 9.08 5.69
N LYS A 157 4.11 8.92 5.94
CA LYS A 157 3.16 8.35 4.99
C LYS A 157 2.98 9.23 3.75
N GLU A 158 2.76 10.53 3.93
CA GLU A 158 2.65 11.47 2.81
C GLU A 158 3.96 11.54 2.02
N ARG A 159 5.12 11.45 2.70
CA ARG A 159 6.43 11.41 2.04
C ARG A 159 6.58 10.17 1.16
N LEU A 160 6.17 9.00 1.67
CA LEU A 160 6.16 7.77 0.89
C LEU A 160 5.21 7.87 -0.31
N GLU A 161 4.01 8.45 -0.15
CA GLU A 161 3.07 8.62 -1.27
C GLU A 161 3.65 9.49 -2.40
N VAL A 162 4.25 10.63 -2.05
CA VAL A 162 4.92 11.49 -3.04
C VAL A 162 6.10 10.75 -3.67
N LEU A 163 6.89 10.01 -2.89
CA LEU A 163 7.99 9.19 -3.42
C LEU A 163 7.50 8.12 -4.41
N PHE A 164 6.36 7.47 -4.12
CA PHE A 164 5.76 6.49 -5.03
C PHE A 164 5.23 7.13 -6.31
N SER A 165 4.81 8.39 -6.27
CA SER A 165 4.28 9.11 -7.43
C SER A 165 5.33 9.43 -8.51
N ILE A 166 6.61 9.56 -8.13
CA ILE A 166 7.69 9.98 -9.05
C ILE A 166 8.06 8.85 -10.02
N ARG A 167 8.13 7.60 -9.54
CA ARG A 167 8.55 6.44 -10.34
C ARG A 167 7.69 6.20 -11.59
N PRO A 168 6.34 6.21 -11.54
CA PRO A 168 5.53 6.08 -12.75
C PRO A 168 5.73 7.27 -13.71
N LYS A 169 5.97 8.49 -13.21
CA LYS A 169 6.30 9.64 -14.07
C LYS A 169 7.64 9.44 -14.81
N LEU A 170 8.67 8.93 -14.13
CA LEU A 170 9.95 8.56 -14.77
C LEU A 170 9.76 7.47 -15.84
N LYS A 171 8.96 6.44 -15.54
CA LYS A 171 8.64 5.37 -16.50
C LYS A 171 7.90 5.92 -17.73
N LEU A 172 6.98 6.87 -17.53
CA LEU A 172 6.27 7.53 -18.62
C LEU A 172 7.23 8.38 -19.47
N MET A 173 8.15 9.11 -18.83
CA MET A 173 9.19 9.88 -19.51
C MET A 173 10.08 8.96 -20.38
N ASN A 174 10.49 7.81 -19.85
CA ASN A 174 11.22 6.77 -20.59
C ASN A 174 10.49 6.32 -21.86
N GLN A 175 9.18 6.07 -21.75
CA GLN A 175 8.36 5.66 -22.89
C GLN A 175 8.23 6.78 -23.93
N LYS A 176 8.01 8.03 -23.50
CA LYS A 176 7.90 9.19 -24.40
C LYS A 176 9.22 9.46 -25.12
N LEU A 177 10.35 9.37 -24.42
CA LEU A 177 11.68 9.53 -25.02
C LEU A 177 11.93 8.46 -26.09
N LYS A 178 11.62 7.20 -25.80
CA LYS A 178 11.73 6.11 -26.79
C LYS A 178 10.82 6.32 -28.01
N ARG A 179 9.60 6.82 -27.79
CA ARG A 179 8.67 7.18 -28.88
C ARG A 179 9.23 8.31 -29.73
N LEU A 180 9.84 9.30 -29.11
CA LEU A 180 10.47 10.42 -29.80
C LEU A 180 11.67 9.97 -30.64
N THR A 181 12.56 9.14 -30.09
CA THR A 181 13.69 8.55 -30.84
C THR A 181 13.21 7.80 -32.08
N ARG A 182 12.13 7.02 -31.95
CA ARG A 182 11.51 6.34 -33.10
C ARG A 182 10.90 7.32 -34.10
N ALA A 183 10.27 8.39 -33.63
CA ALA A 183 9.72 9.42 -34.50
C ALA A 183 10.82 10.06 -35.35
N ILE A 184 11.98 10.38 -34.75
CA ILE A 184 13.15 10.89 -35.47
C ILE A 184 13.64 9.85 -36.47
N LYS A 185 13.78 8.59 -36.07
CA LYS A 185 14.29 7.55 -36.97
C LYS A 185 13.47 7.34 -38.24
N TYR A 186 12.15 7.52 -38.17
CA TYR A 186 11.21 7.14 -39.23
C TYR A 186 10.40 8.30 -39.81
N THR A 187 10.74 9.55 -39.51
CA THR A 187 10.09 10.72 -40.11
C THR A 187 11.08 11.45 -40.98
N SER A 188 10.82 11.46 -42.29
CA SER A 188 11.62 12.23 -43.25
C SER A 188 10.94 13.57 -43.56
N LEU A 189 11.69 14.50 -44.18
CA LEU A 189 11.11 15.75 -44.68
C LEU A 189 9.98 15.52 -45.70
N SER A 190 10.06 14.44 -46.49
CA SER A 190 9.00 14.05 -47.42
C SER A 190 7.68 13.68 -46.72
N ASP A 191 7.75 13.16 -45.49
CA ASP A 191 6.55 12.91 -44.68
C ASP A 191 5.88 14.22 -44.22
N ILE A 192 6.66 15.27 -43.94
CA ILE A 192 6.09 16.59 -43.62
C ILE A 192 5.51 17.26 -44.84
N TRP A 193 6.21 17.21 -45.97
CA TRP A 193 5.69 17.83 -47.20
C TRP A 193 4.30 17.27 -47.53
N ALA A 194 4.15 15.95 -47.40
CA ALA A 194 2.85 15.29 -47.44
C ALA A 194 1.88 15.83 -46.37
N GLU A 195 2.29 15.92 -45.10
CA GLU A 195 1.43 16.44 -44.02
C GLU A 195 0.92 17.87 -44.30
N ILE A 196 1.76 18.76 -44.86
CA ILE A 196 1.40 20.13 -45.20
C ILE A 196 0.44 20.16 -46.40
N ASP A 197 0.77 19.45 -47.48
CA ASP A 197 -0.05 19.39 -48.70
C ASP A 197 -1.44 18.78 -48.41
N TYR A 198 -1.49 17.74 -47.57
CA TYR A 198 -2.75 17.13 -47.16
C TYR A 198 -3.52 17.94 -46.11
N ASN A 199 -2.88 18.68 -45.20
CA ASN A 199 -3.60 19.55 -44.24
C ASN A 199 -4.33 20.72 -44.93
N GLY A 200 -3.97 21.06 -46.17
CA GLY A 200 -4.74 21.99 -47.00
C GLY A 200 -6.08 21.42 -47.52
N ARG A 201 -6.32 20.10 -47.37
CA ARG A 201 -7.51 19.40 -47.87
C ARG A 201 -8.18 18.63 -46.72
N SER A 202 -9.12 19.25 -46.00
CA SER A 202 -9.96 18.58 -44.98
C SER A 202 -11.14 17.90 -45.69
N GLU A 203 -11.47 16.61 -45.47
CA GLU A 203 -12.08 16.06 -44.25
C GLU A 203 -11.46 14.71 -43.83
N VAL A 204 -11.46 14.39 -42.53
CA VAL A 204 -10.83 13.17 -41.98
C VAL A 204 -11.71 11.95 -42.23
N ASP A 205 -11.32 11.12 -43.21
CA ASP A 205 -12.02 9.88 -43.56
C ASP A 205 -11.14 8.63 -43.35
N LYS A 206 -11.72 7.55 -42.80
CA LYS A 206 -11.00 6.30 -42.45
C LYS A 206 -10.34 5.61 -43.66
N PRO A 207 -11.03 5.40 -44.81
CA PRO A 207 -10.39 4.94 -46.05
C PRO A 207 -9.24 5.85 -46.50
N ASN A 208 -9.35 7.17 -46.33
CA ASN A 208 -8.29 8.11 -46.67
C ASN A 208 -7.04 7.88 -45.79
N ILE A 209 -7.22 7.60 -44.49
CA ILE A 209 -6.10 7.24 -43.58
C ILE A 209 -5.39 5.96 -44.04
N VAL A 210 -6.16 4.92 -44.41
CA VAL A 210 -5.59 3.64 -44.88
C VAL A 210 -4.81 3.84 -46.18
N GLN A 211 -5.36 4.62 -47.11
CA GLN A 211 -4.70 4.94 -48.38
C GLN A 211 -3.41 5.77 -48.16
N LYS A 212 -3.43 6.75 -47.24
CA LYS A 212 -2.25 7.52 -46.83
C LYS A 212 -1.14 6.63 -46.26
N CYS A 213 -1.50 5.66 -45.40
CA CYS A 213 -0.54 4.68 -44.88
C CYS A 213 0.09 3.83 -46.00
N LYS A 214 -0.72 3.42 -46.99
CA LYS A 214 -0.25 2.65 -48.15
C LYS A 214 0.69 3.46 -49.04
N GLU A 215 0.39 4.73 -49.30
CA GLU A 215 1.25 5.64 -50.08
C GLU A 215 2.56 5.96 -49.37
N ARG A 216 2.51 6.14 -48.05
CA ARG A 216 3.72 6.32 -47.23
C ARG A 216 4.61 5.08 -47.25
N TRP A 217 4.02 3.88 -47.14
CA TRP A 217 4.78 2.64 -47.27
C TRP A 217 5.45 2.54 -48.64
N LYS A 218 4.72 2.79 -49.74
CA LYS A 218 5.28 2.80 -51.10
C LYS A 218 6.46 3.76 -51.25
N ARG A 219 6.39 4.96 -50.66
CA ARG A 219 7.49 5.95 -50.69
C ARG A 219 8.74 5.50 -49.92
N ASN A 220 8.57 4.66 -48.90
CA ASN A 220 9.68 4.16 -48.08
C ASN A 220 10.28 2.83 -48.59
N VAL A 221 9.64 2.18 -49.57
CA VAL A 221 10.19 0.99 -50.24
C VAL A 221 11.27 1.45 -51.21
N LYS A 222 12.53 1.11 -50.94
CA LYS A 222 13.62 1.30 -51.90
C LYS A 222 13.41 0.32 -53.07
N PRO A 223 13.52 0.76 -54.34
CA PRO A 223 13.58 -0.17 -55.46
C PRO A 223 14.81 -1.09 -55.28
N LYS A 224 14.62 -2.38 -55.56
CA LYS A 224 15.70 -3.37 -55.59
C LYS A 224 16.70 -3.05 -56.69
#